data_AF-A0A955HAQ7-F1
#
_entry.id   AF-A0A955HAQ7-F1
#
_cell.length_a   1.000
_cell.length_b   1.000
_cell.length_c   1.000
_cell.angle_alpha   90.00
_cell.angle_beta   90.00
_cell.angle_gamma   90.00
#
_symmetry.space_group_name_H-M   'P 1'
#
loop_
_entity.id
_entity.type
_entity.pdbx_description
1 polymer ?
#
loop_
_entity_poly.entity_id
_entity_poly.type
_entity_poly.pdbx_seq_one_letter_code
_entity_poly.pdbx_strand_id
1 'polypeptide(L)'
;MKNHCPKWSLPAIKRVAAKYTFLRDFRRDYHSAYKIAHRNGWLKELGLKPAPPKVNIKWTYTRTKEEAKKYKTRTDFSKNCSGAYHKALAEGWLEEFGLPKAKPKSPPNLKWTYEKTKGEASKYSRRGEFQKKNQSAYMSAWRNDWLNDFFSDC
;
A
#
# COMPACT_ATOMS: atom_id res chain seq x y z
N MET A 1 -14.12 6.09 -23.88
CA MET A 1 -15.29 5.69 -23.06
C MET A 1 -15.53 6.79 -22.04
N LYS A 2 -16.66 7.51 -22.13
CA LYS A 2 -16.97 8.65 -21.25
C LYS A 2 -17.43 8.10 -19.90
N ASN A 3 -16.60 8.20 -18.86
CA ASN A 3 -17.00 7.88 -17.49
C ASN A 3 -18.23 8.71 -17.10
N HIS A 4 -19.42 8.12 -17.19
CA HIS A 4 -20.62 8.69 -16.60
C HIS A 4 -20.49 8.58 -15.08
N CYS A 5 -19.92 9.61 -14.45
CA CYS A 5 -20.04 9.78 -13.01
C CYS A 5 -21.54 9.81 -12.68
N PRO A 6 -22.03 8.95 -11.76
CA PRO A 6 -23.40 9.03 -11.29
C PRO A 6 -23.66 10.45 -10.80
N LYS A 7 -24.68 11.12 -11.35
CA LYS A 7 -25.11 12.43 -10.88
C LYS A 7 -25.73 12.23 -9.50
N TRP A 8 -24.95 12.47 -8.44
CA TRP A 8 -25.45 12.38 -7.09
C TRP A 8 -26.38 13.55 -6.80
N SER A 9 -27.67 13.26 -6.63
CA SER A 9 -28.67 14.19 -6.11
C SER A 9 -28.81 14.03 -4.59
N LEU A 10 -29.26 15.08 -3.90
CA LEU A 10 -29.48 15.03 -2.44
C LEU A 10 -30.37 13.85 -2.00
N PRO A 11 -31.50 13.53 -2.68
CA PRO A 11 -32.31 12.35 -2.33
C PRO A 11 -31.56 11.02 -2.51
N ALA A 12 -30.75 10.89 -3.56
CA ALA A 12 -29.94 9.70 -3.79
C ALA A 12 -28.88 9.51 -2.70
N ILE A 13 -28.23 10.60 -2.29
CA ILE A 13 -27.24 10.58 -1.21
C ILE A 13 -27.92 10.22 0.13
N LYS A 14 -29.07 10.83 0.46
CA LYS A 14 -29.82 10.52 1.70
C LYS A 14 -30.19 9.03 1.79
N ARG A 15 -30.67 8.43 0.68
CA ARG A 15 -31.03 7.01 0.63
C ARG A 15 -29.85 6.08 0.96
N VAL A 16 -28.67 6.40 0.43
CA VAL A 16 -27.47 5.59 0.68
C VAL A 16 -26.90 5.86 2.07
N ALA A 17 -26.88 7.12 2.50
CA ALA A 17 -26.40 7.54 3.81
C ALA A 17 -27.20 6.92 4.96
N ALA A 18 -28.50 6.68 4.78
CA ALA A 18 -29.37 6.06 5.80
C ALA A 18 -28.90 4.66 6.28
N LYS A 19 -28.04 3.98 5.50
CA LYS A 19 -27.45 2.69 5.89
C LYS A 19 -26.29 2.82 6.88
N TYR A 20 -25.82 4.04 7.13
CA TYR A 20 -24.63 4.32 7.91
C TYR A 20 -24.98 5.11 9.17
N THR A 21 -24.24 4.85 10.25
CA THR A 21 -24.35 5.62 11.49
C THR A 21 -23.31 6.75 11.55
N PHE A 22 -22.11 6.50 11.02
CA PHE A 22 -20.98 7.42 11.07
C PHE A 22 -20.59 7.95 9.70
N LEU A 23 -20.24 9.24 9.66
CA LEU A 23 -19.78 9.93 8.45
C LEU A 23 -18.50 9.32 7.86
N ARG A 24 -17.64 8.75 8.72
CA ARG A 24 -16.40 8.06 8.32
C ARG A 24 -16.70 6.88 7.40
N ASP A 25 -17.67 6.05 7.79
CA ASP A 25 -17.97 4.80 7.09
C ASP A 25 -18.66 5.12 5.76
N PHE A 26 -19.58 6.09 5.76
CA PHE A 26 -20.17 6.63 4.53
C PHE A 26 -19.12 7.21 3.56
N ARG A 27 -18.15 7.98 4.07
CA ARG A 27 -17.06 8.56 3.26
C ARG A 27 -16.15 7.50 2.65
N ARG A 28 -15.90 6.41 3.37
CA ARG A 28 -15.03 5.30 2.91
C ARG A 28 -15.68 4.57 1.75
N ASP A 29 -16.95 4.22 1.89
CA ASP A 29 -17.64 3.37 0.92
C ASP A 29 -18.19 4.19 -0.27
N TYR A 30 -18.66 5.41 -0.03
CA TYR A 30 -19.26 6.31 -1.04
C TYR A 30 -18.52 7.65 -1.14
N HIS A 31 -17.23 7.59 -1.45
CA HIS A 31 -16.35 8.77 -1.52
C HIS A 31 -16.87 9.88 -2.44
N SER A 32 -17.35 9.52 -3.64
CA SER A 32 -17.87 10.49 -4.62
C SER A 32 -19.14 11.20 -4.14
N ALA A 33 -20.06 10.47 -3.49
CA ALA A 33 -21.27 11.02 -2.90
C ALA A 33 -20.95 11.98 -1.75
N TYR A 34 -20.02 11.58 -0.88
CA TYR A 34 -19.53 12.42 0.21
C TYR A 34 -18.91 13.72 -0.31
N LYS A 35 -18.08 13.68 -1.37
CA LYS A 35 -17.48 14.89 -1.95
C LYS A 35 -18.52 15.89 -2.45
N ILE A 36 -19.59 15.40 -3.07
CA ILE A 36 -20.67 16.26 -3.58
C ILE A 36 -21.49 16.83 -2.42
N ALA A 37 -21.85 16.01 -1.44
CA ALA A 37 -22.54 16.48 -0.23
C ALA A 37 -21.70 17.52 0.54
N HIS A 38 -20.38 17.34 0.62
CA HIS A 38 -19.47 18.31 1.22
C HIS A 38 -19.43 19.62 0.42
N ARG A 39 -19.31 19.55 -0.91
CA ARG A 39 -19.27 20.74 -1.78
C ARG A 39 -20.56 21.55 -1.71
N ASN A 40 -21.70 20.88 -1.58
CA ASN A 40 -23.03 21.50 -1.55
C ASN A 40 -23.53 21.80 -0.12
N GLY A 41 -22.74 21.54 0.93
CA GLY A 41 -23.13 21.80 2.31
C GLY A 41 -24.16 20.82 2.90
N TRP A 42 -24.51 19.74 2.19
CA TRP A 42 -25.54 18.77 2.58
C TRP A 42 -25.15 17.82 3.72
N LEU A 43 -23.92 17.88 4.23
CA LEU A 43 -23.46 16.94 5.26
C LEU A 43 -24.30 16.97 6.54
N LYS A 44 -24.80 18.15 6.94
CA LYS A 44 -25.68 18.30 8.10
C LYS A 44 -27.03 17.61 7.88
N GLU A 45 -27.53 17.62 6.65
CA GLU A 45 -28.82 17.01 6.29
C GLU A 45 -28.81 15.48 6.24
N LEU A 46 -27.62 14.86 6.24
CA LEU A 46 -27.50 13.40 6.26
C LEU A 46 -27.71 12.81 7.65
N GLY A 47 -27.69 13.62 8.71
CA GLY A 47 -27.88 13.16 10.10
C GLY A 47 -26.81 12.18 10.60
N LEU A 48 -25.68 12.05 9.89
CA LEU A 48 -24.61 11.12 10.24
C LEU A 48 -23.77 11.65 11.39
N LYS A 49 -23.44 10.78 12.34
CA LYS A 49 -22.58 11.14 13.46
C LYS A 49 -21.14 11.37 12.99
N PRO A 50 -20.41 12.34 13.57
CA PRO A 50 -18.98 12.46 13.32
C PRO A 50 -18.27 11.15 13.73
N ALA A 51 -17.09 10.90 13.15
CA ALA A 51 -16.30 9.76 13.53
C ALA A 51 -16.00 9.81 15.05
N PRO A 52 -16.01 8.67 15.75
CA PRO A 52 -15.58 8.65 17.15
C PRO A 52 -14.14 9.18 17.24
N PRO A 53 -13.79 9.89 18.32
CA PRO A 53 -12.45 10.40 18.51
C PRO A 53 -11.44 9.25 18.43
N LYS A 54 -10.32 9.49 17.75
CA LYS A 54 -9.24 8.51 17.71
C LYS A 54 -8.68 8.39 19.13
N VAL A 55 -8.76 7.19 19.69
CA VAL A 55 -8.07 6.89 20.95
C VAL A 55 -6.57 6.97 20.71
N ASN A 56 -5.91 7.95 21.35
CA ASN A 56 -4.46 8.07 21.26
C ASN A 56 -3.82 7.12 22.28
N ILE A 57 -3.58 5.89 21.84
CA ILE A 57 -2.98 4.86 22.68
C ILE A 57 -1.49 5.17 22.86
N LYS A 58 -1.08 5.46 24.10
CA LYS A 58 0.33 5.50 24.48
C LYS A 58 0.86 4.07 24.58
N TRP A 59 1.83 3.75 23.73
CA TRP A 59 2.52 2.45 23.72
C TRP A 59 3.68 2.48 24.71
N THR A 60 3.55 1.73 25.80
CA THR A 60 4.60 1.44 26.78
C THR A 60 5.19 0.06 26.52
N TYR A 61 6.36 -0.24 27.10
CA TYR A 61 7.00 -1.55 26.96
C TYR A 61 6.04 -2.71 27.31
N THR A 62 5.42 -2.64 28.49
CA THR A 62 4.50 -3.66 29.01
C THR A 62 3.32 -3.91 28.08
N ARG A 63 2.62 -2.85 27.69
CA ARG A 63 1.47 -2.92 26.78
C ARG A 63 1.85 -3.45 25.40
N THR A 64 2.99 -3.01 24.89
CA THR A 64 3.50 -3.45 23.58
C THR A 64 3.88 -4.92 23.61
N LYS A 65 4.47 -5.39 24.71
CA LYS A 65 4.83 -6.81 24.92
C LYS A 65 3.60 -7.70 25.02
N GLU A 66 2.58 -7.29 25.76
CA GLU A 66 1.30 -8.00 25.85
C GLU A 66 0.59 -8.09 24.49
N GLU A 67 0.60 -6.99 23.74
CA GLU A 67 0.00 -6.96 22.40
C GLU A 67 0.77 -7.82 21.40
N ALA A 68 2.11 -7.78 21.45
CA ALA A 68 2.99 -8.58 20.59
C ALA A 68 2.75 -10.09 20.74
N LYS A 69 2.44 -10.57 21.95
CA LYS A 69 2.13 -12.00 22.23
C LYS A 69 0.92 -12.54 21.46
N LYS A 70 0.03 -11.66 20.98
CA LYS A 70 -1.14 -12.07 20.18
C LYS A 70 -0.77 -12.49 18.75
N TYR A 71 0.45 -12.20 18.31
CA TYR A 71 0.88 -12.40 16.93
C TYR A 71 2.01 -13.42 16.83
N LYS A 72 2.06 -14.13 15.69
CA LYS A 72 3.06 -15.18 15.44
C LYS A 72 4.33 -14.66 14.78
N THR A 73 4.25 -13.56 14.03
CA THR A 73 5.38 -13.01 13.28
C THR A 73 5.45 -11.49 13.41
N ARG A 74 6.63 -10.91 13.18
CA ARG A 74 6.79 -9.43 13.12
C ARG A 74 5.90 -8.80 12.04
N THR A 75 5.68 -9.51 10.93
CA THR A 75 4.81 -9.05 9.84
C THR A 75 3.37 -8.95 10.29
N ASP A 76 2.87 -9.96 11.00
CA ASP A 76 1.49 -9.97 11.51
C ASP A 76 1.30 -8.90 12.57
N PHE A 77 2.29 -8.72 13.45
CA PHE A 77 2.28 -7.67 14.45
C PHE A 77 2.26 -6.27 13.80
N SER A 78 3.10 -6.03 12.79
CA SER A 78 3.15 -4.75 12.07
C SER A 78 1.84 -4.41 11.34
N LYS A 79 1.23 -5.40 10.67
CA LYS A 79 -0.01 -5.21 9.91
C LYS A 79 -1.21 -4.92 10.80
N ASN A 80 -1.33 -5.64 11.90
CA ASN A 80 -2.49 -5.53 12.78
C ASN A 80 -2.33 -4.41 13.82
N CYS A 81 -1.09 -4.14 14.26
CA CYS A 81 -0.80 -3.16 15.31
C CYS A 81 0.42 -2.31 14.97
N SER A 82 0.31 -1.51 13.91
CA SER A 82 1.40 -0.68 13.38
C SER A 82 1.96 0.32 14.40
N GLY A 83 1.11 0.90 15.26
CA GLY A 83 1.55 1.84 16.30
C GLY A 83 2.46 1.20 17.35
N ALA A 84 2.09 0.01 17.84
CA ALA A 84 2.89 -0.75 18.80
C ALA A 84 4.18 -1.24 18.16
N TYR A 85 4.09 -1.75 16.93
CA TYR A 85 5.24 -2.22 16.16
C TYR A 85 6.28 -1.11 15.94
N HIS A 86 5.86 0.09 15.51
CA HIS A 86 6.79 1.20 15.29
C HIS A 86 7.45 1.66 16.58
N LYS A 87 6.71 1.69 17.70
CA LYS A 87 7.31 2.01 19.01
C LYS A 87 8.35 0.96 19.40
N ALA A 88 8.01 -0.33 19.28
CA ALA A 88 8.95 -1.42 19.53
C ALA A 88 10.19 -1.38 18.62
N LEU A 89 10.01 -0.98 17.35
CA LEU A 89 11.10 -0.85 16.39
C LEU A 89 12.04 0.30 16.77
N ALA A 90 11.49 1.45 17.15
CA ALA A 90 12.27 2.62 17.55
C ALA A 90 13.09 2.39 18.82
N GLU A 91 12.54 1.61 19.76
CA GLU A 91 13.16 1.31 21.05
C GLU A 91 13.94 -0.01 21.07
N GLY A 92 13.98 -0.75 19.96
CA GLY A 92 14.70 -2.03 19.86
C GLY A 92 14.03 -3.24 20.54
N TRP A 93 12.81 -3.12 21.06
CA TRP A 93 12.12 -4.18 21.81
C TRP A 93 11.73 -5.42 20.97
N LEU A 94 11.78 -5.32 19.64
CA LEU A 94 11.35 -6.41 18.75
C LEU A 94 12.18 -7.69 18.89
N GLU A 95 13.46 -7.58 19.25
CA GLU A 95 14.32 -8.74 19.50
C GLU A 95 13.93 -9.43 20.81
N GLU A 96 13.62 -8.67 21.87
CA GLU A 96 13.16 -9.20 23.16
C GLU A 96 11.80 -9.90 23.10
N PHE A 97 10.93 -9.49 22.18
CA PHE A 97 9.62 -10.12 22.02
C PHE A 97 9.68 -11.50 21.37
N GLY A 98 10.85 -11.93 20.86
CA GLY A 98 11.04 -13.25 20.27
C GLY A 98 10.23 -13.49 18.99
N LEU A 99 9.68 -12.43 18.38
CA LEU A 99 8.89 -12.56 17.17
C LEU A 99 9.82 -12.85 15.97
N PRO A 100 9.57 -13.93 15.21
CA PRO A 100 10.37 -14.24 14.04
C PRO A 100 10.22 -13.12 13.01
N LYS A 101 11.37 -12.73 12.42
CA LYS A 101 11.41 -11.83 11.27
C LYS A 101 10.65 -12.48 10.12
N ALA A 102 10.06 -11.64 9.26
CA ALA A 102 9.51 -12.13 8.01
C ALA A 102 10.59 -12.92 7.28
N LYS A 103 10.25 -14.07 6.70
CA LYS A 103 11.12 -14.67 5.69
C LYS A 103 11.36 -13.60 4.62
N PRO A 104 12.60 -13.42 4.14
CA PRO A 104 12.84 -12.54 3.01
C PRO A 104 11.85 -12.94 1.92
N LYS A 105 11.12 -11.96 1.38
CA LYS A 105 10.43 -12.18 0.11
C LYS A 105 11.49 -12.70 -0.84
N SER A 106 11.16 -13.75 -1.61
CA SER A 106 12.08 -14.44 -2.51
C SER A 106 13.06 -13.46 -3.14
N PRO A 107 14.36 -13.81 -3.26
CA PRO A 107 15.38 -12.90 -3.77
C PRO A 107 14.85 -12.19 -5.02
N PRO A 108 14.99 -10.86 -5.10
CA PRO A 108 14.36 -10.10 -6.17
C PRO A 108 14.82 -10.66 -7.51
N ASN A 109 13.91 -11.28 -8.23
CA ASN A 109 14.08 -11.73 -9.62
C ASN A 109 15.28 -12.67 -9.90
N LEU A 110 15.28 -13.89 -9.35
CA LEU A 110 16.10 -14.98 -9.94
C LEU A 110 15.70 -15.32 -11.40
N LYS A 111 14.61 -14.73 -11.92
CA LYS A 111 14.17 -14.87 -13.30
C LYS A 111 15.20 -14.29 -14.29
N TRP A 112 15.90 -13.22 -13.92
CA TRP A 112 16.80 -12.48 -14.81
C TRP A 112 18.20 -12.36 -14.19
N THR A 113 19.01 -13.39 -14.39
CA THR A 113 20.45 -13.37 -14.09
C THR A 113 21.21 -12.62 -15.18
N TYR A 114 22.47 -12.25 -14.92
CA TYR A 114 23.33 -11.60 -15.92
C TYR A 114 23.33 -12.36 -17.25
N GLU A 115 23.60 -13.67 -17.22
CA GLU A 115 23.66 -14.53 -18.42
C GLU A 115 22.34 -14.58 -19.19
N LYS A 116 21.21 -14.78 -18.49
CA LYS A 116 19.88 -14.80 -19.13
C LYS A 116 19.53 -13.45 -19.73
N THR A 117 19.89 -12.37 -19.03
CA THR A 117 19.61 -11.01 -19.49
C THR A 117 20.50 -10.64 -20.67
N LYS A 118 21.77 -11.07 -20.67
CA LYS A 118 22.72 -10.91 -21.78
C LYS A 118 22.26 -11.65 -23.04
N GLY A 119 21.86 -12.92 -22.89
CA GLY A 119 21.35 -13.73 -24.00
C GLY A 119 20.00 -13.24 -24.55
N GLU A 120 19.21 -12.56 -23.73
CA GLU A 120 17.99 -11.89 -24.18
C GLU A 120 18.28 -10.54 -24.85
N ALA A 121 19.21 -9.76 -24.28
CA ALA A 121 19.62 -8.46 -24.81
C ALA A 121 20.30 -8.58 -26.18
N SER A 122 21.08 -9.64 -26.41
CA SER A 122 21.76 -9.90 -27.69
C SER A 122 20.82 -10.12 -28.88
N LYS A 123 19.52 -10.35 -28.65
CA LYS A 123 18.49 -10.44 -29.71
C LYS A 123 18.12 -9.09 -30.31
N TYR A 124 18.53 -7.99 -29.68
CA TYR A 124 18.18 -6.63 -30.06
C TYR A 124 19.45 -5.86 -30.41
N SER A 125 19.38 -4.97 -31.40
CA SER A 125 20.55 -4.16 -31.79
C SER A 125 20.66 -2.87 -30.96
N ARG A 126 19.57 -2.41 -30.33
CA ARG A 126 19.51 -1.14 -29.61
C ARG A 126 18.86 -1.29 -28.23
N ARG A 127 19.37 -0.54 -27.25
CA ARG A 127 18.81 -0.46 -25.88
C ARG A 127 17.31 -0.17 -25.87
N GLY A 128 16.86 0.77 -26.71
CA GLY A 128 15.45 1.17 -26.78
C GLY A 128 14.52 0.07 -27.33
N GLU A 129 15.00 -0.81 -28.19
CA GLU A 129 14.23 -1.95 -28.67
C GLU A 129 14.13 -3.03 -27.59
N PHE A 130 15.24 -3.31 -26.92
CA PHE A 130 15.27 -4.22 -25.77
C PHE A 130 14.28 -3.77 -24.67
N GLN A 131 14.24 -2.48 -24.34
CA GLN A 131 13.28 -1.93 -23.39
C GLN A 131 11.82 -2.15 -23.81
N LYS A 132 11.49 -1.87 -25.08
CA LYS A 132 10.12 -1.99 -25.60
C LYS A 132 9.64 -3.43 -25.69
N LYS A 133 10.53 -4.36 -26.06
CA LYS A 133 10.19 -5.77 -26.29
C LYS A 133 10.23 -6.59 -25.00
N ASN A 134 11.15 -6.31 -24.09
CA ASN A 134 11.28 -7.05 -22.84
C ASN A 134 11.63 -6.13 -21.65
N GLN A 135 10.62 -5.41 -21.17
CA GLN A 135 10.80 -4.44 -20.10
C GLN A 135 11.24 -5.08 -18.77
N SER A 136 10.88 -6.33 -18.51
CA SER A 136 11.31 -7.01 -17.28
C SER A 136 12.80 -7.32 -17.26
N ALA A 137 13.35 -7.81 -18.39
CA ALA A 137 14.79 -8.04 -18.55
C ALA A 137 15.57 -6.72 -18.54
N TYR A 138 15.06 -5.70 -19.26
CA TYR A 138 15.65 -4.36 -19.27
C TYR A 138 15.74 -3.75 -17.87
N MET A 139 14.66 -3.82 -17.08
CA MET A 139 14.67 -3.30 -15.70
C MET A 139 15.63 -4.08 -14.79
N SER A 140 15.85 -5.36 -15.06
CA SER A 140 16.88 -6.14 -14.35
C SER A 140 18.28 -5.65 -14.71
N ALA A 141 18.58 -5.50 -16.00
CA ALA A 141 19.85 -4.95 -16.47
C ALA A 141 20.10 -3.53 -15.93
N TRP A 142 19.09 -2.66 -15.96
CA TRP A 142 19.19 -1.27 -15.49
C TRP A 142 19.48 -1.18 -13.98
N ARG A 143 18.82 -1.99 -13.15
CA ARG A 143 19.03 -1.98 -11.69
C ARG A 143 20.37 -2.56 -11.26
N ASN A 144 21.02 -3.33 -12.13
CA ASN A 144 22.31 -3.95 -11.87
C ASN A 144 23.43 -3.36 -12.76
N ASP A 145 23.18 -2.22 -13.42
CA ASP A 145 24.13 -1.52 -14.29
C ASP A 145 24.70 -2.33 -15.48
N TRP A 146 24.02 -3.39 -15.92
CA TRP A 146 24.48 -4.26 -17.03
C TRP A 146 24.24 -3.69 -18.43
N LEU A 147 23.50 -2.58 -18.56
CA LEU A 147 23.11 -2.06 -19.88
C LEU A 147 24.31 -1.61 -20.72
N ASN A 148 25.37 -1.08 -20.10
CA ASN A 148 26.58 -0.69 -20.80
C ASN A 148 27.38 -1.90 -21.30
N ASP A 149 27.34 -3.02 -20.58
CA ASP A 149 27.98 -4.27 -20.99
C ASP A 149 27.29 -4.92 -22.20
N PHE A 150 25.96 -4.74 -22.31
CA PHE A 150 25.17 -5.37 -23.37
C PHE A 150 25.10 -4.54 -24.64
N PHE A 151 25.19 -3.21 -24.50
CA PHE A 151 25.10 -2.27 -25.60
C PHE A 151 26.18 -1.22 -25.40
N SER A 152 27.34 -1.42 -26.01
CA SER A 152 28.48 -0.50 -25.91
C SER A 152 28.29 0.80 -26.69
N ASP A 153 27.32 0.84 -27.61
CA ASP A 153 27.07 2.01 -28.45
C ASP A 153 26.01 2.93 -27.82
N CYS A 154 26.41 4.19 -27.65
CA CYS A 154 25.68 5.30 -27.03
C CYS A 154 24.34 5.62 -27.72
#